data_AF-A0A4T0TSC7-F1
#
_entry.id   AF-A0A4T0TSC7-F1
#
_cell.length_a   1.000
_cell.length_b   1.000
_cell.length_c   1.000
_cell.angle_alpha   90.00
_cell.angle_beta   90.00
_cell.angle_gamma   90.00
#
_symmetry.space_group_name_H-M   'P 1'
#
loop_
_entity.id
_entity.type
_entity.pdbx_description
1 polymer ?
#
loop_
_entity_poly.entity_id
_entity_poly.type
_entity_poly.pdbx_seq_one_letter_code
_entity_poly.pdbx_strand_id
1 'polypeptide(L)'
;MEGEPIRGGTRGGAGNFSWNAVKEDKHREYYLGHSVKAAAGRWQKNKDIHWYNRDQDSGDEEEVKRKKKAEIQKIKEAEEDALSLALGYIPKPRPSEEESLAAKAQKNAEKRVRKEQRAKVREERERRREHRYKSSKSDNR
;
A
#
# COMPACT_ATOMS: atom_id res chain seq x y z
N MET A 1 51.69 -31.97 10.73
CA MET A 1 50.73 -31.83 9.62
C MET A 1 49.93 -30.58 9.90
N GLU A 2 50.29 -29.51 9.20
CA GLU A 2 49.66 -28.19 9.33
C GLU A 2 48.21 -28.28 8.86
N GLY A 3 47.29 -27.84 9.71
CA GLY A 3 45.85 -27.84 9.38
C GLY A 3 45.60 -26.92 8.20
N GLU A 4 44.85 -27.42 7.21
CA GLU A 4 44.31 -26.61 6.12
C GLU A 4 43.64 -25.37 6.73
N PRO A 5 43.88 -24.15 6.20
CA PRO A 5 43.27 -22.96 6.76
C PRO A 5 41.75 -23.14 6.69
N ILE A 6 41.10 -23.08 7.85
CA ILE A 6 39.64 -23.02 8.00
C ILE A 6 39.19 -21.99 6.97
N ARG A 7 38.41 -22.41 5.96
CA ARG A 7 38.02 -21.56 4.83
C ARG A 7 37.27 -20.33 5.34
N GLY A 8 38.01 -19.29 5.68
CA GLY A 8 37.50 -17.98 6.03
C GLY A 8 36.91 -17.36 4.78
N GLY A 9 35.65 -16.94 4.87
CA GLY A 9 34.95 -16.33 3.75
C GLY A 9 33.45 -16.26 3.94
N THR A 10 32.81 -15.77 2.90
CA THR A 10 31.38 -15.59 2.63
C THR A 10 30.49 -16.84 2.77
N ARG A 11 31.07 -18.01 3.01
CA ARG A 11 30.41 -19.33 3.11
C ARG A 11 30.29 -19.86 4.54
N GLY A 12 30.53 -19.02 5.55
CA GLY A 12 30.37 -19.37 6.96
C GLY A 12 28.90 -19.56 7.39
N GLY A 13 28.69 -19.76 8.70
CA GLY A 13 27.35 -19.93 9.28
C GLY A 13 26.44 -18.70 9.15
N ALA A 14 25.17 -18.84 9.53
CA ALA A 14 24.11 -17.84 9.30
C ALA A 14 24.42 -16.42 9.82
N GLY A 15 25.29 -16.27 10.81
CA GLY A 15 25.72 -14.96 11.34
C GLY A 15 26.83 -14.26 10.55
N ASN A 16 27.47 -14.95 9.61
CA ASN A 16 28.68 -14.48 8.91
C ASN A 16 28.42 -14.18 7.42
N PHE A 17 27.19 -14.34 6.96
CA PHE A 17 26.80 -14.08 5.58
C PHE A 17 26.54 -12.58 5.34
N SER A 18 27.19 -12.02 4.32
CA SER A 18 26.94 -10.65 3.88
C SER A 18 27.08 -10.53 2.36
N TRP A 19 26.08 -9.92 1.73
CA TRP A 19 26.09 -9.66 0.29
C TRP A 19 27.26 -8.78 -0.16
N ASN A 20 27.74 -7.89 0.71
CA ASN A 20 28.93 -7.07 0.44
C ASN A 20 30.18 -7.93 0.33
N ALA A 21 30.33 -8.92 1.21
CA ALA A 21 31.44 -9.85 1.14
C ALA A 21 31.30 -10.78 -0.09
N VAL A 22 30.08 -11.21 -0.45
CA VAL A 22 29.83 -12.02 -1.65
C VAL A 22 30.22 -11.27 -2.92
N LYS A 23 30.10 -9.95 -2.95
CA LYS A 23 30.50 -9.14 -4.10
C LYS A 23 32.00 -9.23 -4.42
N GLU A 24 32.82 -9.40 -3.39
CA GLU A 24 34.28 -9.49 -3.46
C GLU A 24 34.79 -10.92 -3.60
N ASP A 25 33.91 -11.92 -3.45
CA ASP A 25 34.23 -13.34 -3.60
C ASP A 25 34.58 -13.68 -5.06
N LYS A 26 35.62 -14.51 -5.22
CA LYS A 26 36.02 -15.09 -6.51
C LYS A 26 34.92 -15.97 -7.11
N HIS A 27 34.10 -16.57 -6.25
CA HIS A 27 33.07 -17.53 -6.61
C HIS A 27 31.66 -16.98 -6.37
N ARG A 28 31.49 -15.66 -6.54
CA ARG A 28 30.22 -14.97 -6.30
C ARG A 28 29.08 -15.46 -7.19
N GLU A 29 29.38 -15.96 -8.39
CA GLU A 29 28.39 -16.52 -9.32
C GLU A 29 27.67 -17.77 -8.78
N TYR A 30 28.24 -18.46 -7.79
CA TYR A 30 27.63 -19.63 -7.17
C TYR A 30 26.65 -19.30 -6.03
N TYR A 31 26.39 -18.01 -5.78
CA TYR A 31 25.39 -17.58 -4.80
C TYR A 31 24.06 -17.25 -5.46
N LEU A 32 22.99 -17.85 -4.94
CA LEU A 32 21.62 -17.57 -5.37
C LEU A 32 21.26 -16.10 -5.09
N GLY A 33 20.99 -15.33 -6.14
CA GLY A 33 20.69 -13.91 -6.04
C GLY A 33 21.90 -12.98 -6.27
N HIS A 34 23.07 -13.52 -6.66
CA HIS A 34 24.27 -12.73 -6.97
C HIS A 34 24.02 -11.60 -7.97
N SER A 35 23.27 -11.86 -9.04
CA SER A 35 22.96 -10.89 -10.10
C SER A 35 22.28 -9.61 -9.60
N VAL A 36 21.50 -9.72 -8.52
CA VAL A 36 20.71 -8.63 -7.95
C VAL A 36 21.37 -8.06 -6.70
N LYS A 37 21.84 -8.91 -5.78
CA LYS A 37 22.27 -8.50 -4.43
C LYS A 37 23.78 -8.30 -4.28
N ALA A 38 24.60 -8.98 -5.07
CA ALA A 38 26.05 -8.80 -5.12
C ALA A 38 26.49 -8.33 -6.50
N ALA A 39 25.64 -7.50 -7.11
CA ALA A 39 25.84 -6.96 -8.41
C ALA A 39 27.24 -6.26 -8.48
N ALA A 40 28.10 -6.69 -9.41
CA ALA A 40 29.41 -6.09 -9.67
C ALA A 40 29.68 -5.82 -11.17
N GLY A 41 30.48 -4.80 -11.46
CA GLY A 41 30.98 -4.49 -12.79
C GLY A 41 30.49 -3.16 -13.36
N ARG A 42 31.06 -2.73 -14.49
CA ARG A 42 30.75 -1.43 -15.11
C ARG A 42 29.35 -1.40 -15.75
N TRP A 43 28.78 -2.55 -16.11
CA TRP A 43 27.44 -2.69 -16.72
C TRP A 43 26.29 -2.19 -15.83
N GLN A 44 26.57 -2.00 -14.55
CA GLN A 44 25.60 -1.61 -13.51
C GLN A 44 25.47 -0.10 -13.41
N LYS A 45 26.50 0.62 -13.86
CA LYS A 45 26.51 2.08 -13.84
C LYS A 45 25.33 2.55 -14.70
N ASN A 46 24.45 3.36 -14.10
CA ASN A 46 23.23 3.88 -14.71
C ASN A 46 22.16 2.81 -15.05
N LYS A 47 22.20 1.63 -14.42
CA LYS A 47 21.12 0.63 -14.48
C LYS A 47 20.44 0.49 -13.13
N ASP A 48 19.12 0.64 -13.12
CA ASP A 48 18.30 0.35 -11.95
C ASP A 48 17.94 -1.14 -11.92
N ILE A 49 18.70 -1.91 -11.13
CA ILE A 49 18.48 -3.35 -10.96
C ILE A 49 17.22 -3.62 -10.13
N HIS A 50 16.84 -2.68 -9.27
CA HIS A 50 15.71 -2.81 -8.34
C HIS A 50 14.44 -2.13 -8.84
N TRP A 51 14.34 -1.84 -10.14
CA TRP A 51 13.19 -1.18 -10.74
C TRP A 51 11.84 -1.85 -10.39
N TYR A 52 11.83 -3.18 -10.20
CA TYR A 52 10.65 -3.97 -9.83
C TYR A 52 10.18 -3.76 -8.38
N ASN A 53 11.07 -3.27 -7.51
CA ASN A 53 10.83 -3.03 -6.09
C ASN A 53 10.78 -1.54 -5.74
N ARG A 54 10.85 -0.64 -6.74
CA ARG A 54 10.96 0.81 -6.52
C ARG A 54 9.83 1.38 -5.65
N ASP A 55 8.64 0.80 -5.75
CA ASP A 55 7.48 1.21 -4.96
C ASP A 55 7.41 0.50 -3.59
N GLN A 56 8.17 -0.56 -3.35
CA GLN A 56 8.13 -1.30 -2.09
C GLN A 56 8.86 -0.57 -0.95
N ASP A 57 9.80 0.32 -1.27
CA ASP A 57 10.62 1.04 -0.28
C ASP A 57 9.95 2.34 0.24
N SER A 58 8.88 2.81 -0.40
CA SER A 58 7.98 3.78 0.26
C SER A 58 7.18 2.99 1.29
N GLY A 59 7.51 3.14 2.58
CA GLY A 59 7.08 2.33 3.74
C GLY A 59 5.57 2.06 3.96
N ASP A 60 4.71 2.36 2.99
CA ASP A 60 3.29 2.06 2.94
C ASP A 60 3.02 0.91 1.95
N GLU A 61 3.48 -0.31 2.26
CA GLU A 61 3.24 -1.50 1.43
C GLU A 61 1.75 -1.70 1.06
N GLU A 62 0.84 -1.31 1.95
CA GLU A 62 -0.61 -1.34 1.74
C GLU A 62 -1.04 -0.38 0.61
N GLU A 63 -0.49 0.83 0.57
CA GLU A 63 -0.80 1.81 -0.46
C GLU A 63 -0.29 1.34 -1.83
N VAL A 64 0.89 0.75 -1.85
CA VAL A 64 1.54 0.22 -3.05
C VAL A 64 0.76 -0.98 -3.60
N LYS A 65 0.34 -1.90 -2.73
CA LYS A 65 -0.53 -3.03 -3.11
C LYS A 65 -1.88 -2.53 -3.64
N ARG A 66 -2.44 -1.47 -3.05
CA ARG A 66 -3.71 -0.87 -3.50
C ARG A 66 -3.57 -0.20 -4.87
N LYS A 67 -2.48 0.54 -5.11
CA LYS A 67 -2.18 1.15 -6.42
C LYS A 67 -2.01 0.09 -7.51
N LYS A 68 -1.20 -0.95 -7.24
CA LYS A 68 -1.02 -2.08 -8.16
C LYS A 68 -2.33 -2.79 -8.49
N LYS A 69 -3.18 -3.03 -7.48
CA LYS A 69 -4.52 -3.62 -7.70
C LYS A 69 -5.40 -2.74 -8.56
N ALA A 70 -5.38 -1.42 -8.37
CA ALA A 70 -6.16 -0.48 -9.18
C ALA A 70 -5.67 -0.44 -10.63
N GLU A 71 -4.35 -0.46 -10.86
CA GLU A 71 -3.77 -0.53 -12.21
C GLU A 71 -4.15 -1.84 -12.93
N ILE A 72 -4.03 -2.98 -12.24
CA ILE A 72 -4.44 -4.28 -12.79
C ILE A 72 -5.94 -4.30 -13.09
N GLN A 73 -6.77 -3.71 -12.23
CA GLN A 73 -8.20 -3.59 -12.49
C GLN A 73 -8.47 -2.79 -13.75
N LYS A 74 -7.81 -1.64 -13.93
CA LYS A 74 -7.97 -0.80 -15.13
C LYS A 74 -7.56 -1.52 -16.41
N ILE A 75 -6.51 -2.33 -16.36
CA ILE A 75 -6.07 -3.16 -17.50
C ILE A 75 -7.11 -4.24 -17.80
N LYS A 76 -7.53 -5.01 -16.79
CA LYS A 76 -8.54 -6.07 -16.95
C LYS A 76 -9.86 -5.55 -17.47
N GLU A 77 -10.23 -4.35 -17.04
CA GLU A 77 -11.41 -3.66 -17.51
C GLU A 77 -11.32 -3.27 -19.00
N ALA A 78 -10.16 -2.76 -19.44
CA ALA A 78 -9.93 -2.48 -20.85
C ALA A 78 -9.94 -3.76 -21.70
N GLU A 79 -9.41 -4.87 -21.15
CA GLU A 79 -9.46 -6.19 -21.78
C GLU A 79 -10.91 -6.71 -21.87
N GLU A 80 -11.71 -6.55 -20.81
CA GLU A 80 -13.13 -6.94 -20.79
C GLU A 80 -13.95 -6.17 -21.83
N ASP A 81 -13.69 -4.87 -21.97
CA ASP A 81 -14.36 -4.05 -22.99
C ASP A 81 -13.96 -4.48 -24.40
N ALA A 82 -12.67 -4.74 -24.64
CA ALA A 82 -12.19 -5.23 -25.93
C ALA A 82 -12.79 -6.61 -26.28
N LEU A 83 -12.89 -7.51 -25.31
CA LEU A 83 -13.53 -8.81 -25.47
C LEU A 83 -15.04 -8.69 -25.72
N SER A 84 -15.71 -7.78 -25.02
CA SER A 84 -17.14 -7.53 -25.21
C SER A 84 -17.42 -7.06 -26.64
N LEU A 85 -16.61 -6.13 -27.15
CA LEU A 85 -16.70 -5.67 -28.54
C LEU A 85 -16.45 -6.80 -29.54
N ALA A 86 -15.42 -7.63 -29.32
CA ALA A 86 -15.10 -8.76 -30.18
C ALA A 86 -16.22 -9.81 -30.23
N LEU A 87 -16.94 -9.98 -29.11
CA LEU A 87 -18.09 -10.88 -28.98
C LEU A 87 -19.43 -10.23 -29.40
N GLY A 88 -19.43 -8.95 -29.83
CA GLY A 88 -20.61 -8.22 -30.28
C GLY A 88 -21.50 -7.67 -29.16
N TYR A 89 -21.01 -7.64 -27.92
CA TYR A 89 -21.70 -7.02 -26.78
C TYR A 89 -21.33 -5.54 -26.64
N ILE A 90 -22.27 -4.75 -26.13
CA ILE A 90 -22.05 -3.33 -25.83
C ILE A 90 -21.22 -3.23 -24.53
N PRO A 91 -20.10 -2.49 -24.52
CA PRO A 91 -19.26 -2.33 -23.32
C PRO A 91 -20.05 -1.64 -22.20
N LYS A 92 -19.74 -2.01 -20.95
CA LYS A 92 -20.47 -1.50 -19.79
C LYS A 92 -20.18 -0.01 -19.61
N PRO A 93 -21.20 0.87 -19.50
CA PRO A 93 -20.97 2.29 -19.23
C PRO A 93 -20.38 2.43 -17.83
N ARG A 94 -19.20 3.05 -17.74
CA ARG A 94 -18.49 3.26 -16.48
C ARG A 94 -18.28 4.76 -16.26
N PRO A 95 -18.54 5.26 -15.03
CA PRO A 95 -18.38 6.66 -14.74
C PRO A 95 -16.90 7.04 -14.87
N SER A 96 -16.62 8.25 -15.35
CA SER A 96 -15.26 8.76 -15.43
C SER A 96 -14.62 8.83 -14.04
N GLU A 97 -13.29 8.87 -13.95
CA GLU A 97 -12.61 9.04 -12.66
C GLU A 97 -13.11 10.31 -11.93
N GLU A 98 -13.42 11.37 -12.67
CA GLU A 98 -13.98 12.62 -12.16
C GLU A 98 -15.39 12.42 -11.56
N GLU A 99 -16.24 11.65 -12.23
CA GLU A 99 -17.59 11.33 -11.74
C GLU A 99 -17.53 10.44 -10.50
N SER A 100 -16.61 9.49 -10.44
CA SER A 100 -16.39 8.66 -9.24
C SER A 100 -15.89 9.48 -8.05
N LEU A 101 -14.98 10.43 -8.29
CA LEU A 101 -14.47 11.35 -7.27
C LEU A 101 -15.56 12.31 -6.80
N ALA A 102 -16.35 12.86 -7.70
CA ALA A 102 -17.50 13.72 -7.39
C ALA A 102 -18.54 12.97 -6.55
N ALA A 103 -18.89 11.73 -6.92
CA ALA A 103 -19.82 10.91 -6.16
C ALA A 103 -19.30 10.57 -4.75
N LYS A 104 -18.00 10.29 -4.60
CA LYS A 104 -17.35 10.09 -3.29
C LYS A 104 -17.38 11.36 -2.46
N ALA A 105 -17.12 12.52 -3.05
CA ALA A 105 -17.15 13.82 -2.38
C ALA A 105 -18.57 14.14 -1.87
N GLN A 106 -19.60 13.96 -2.71
CA GLN A 106 -21.01 14.15 -2.33
C GLN A 106 -21.41 13.24 -1.16
N LYS A 107 -21.06 11.94 -1.23
CA LYS A 107 -21.35 10.97 -0.17
C LYS A 107 -20.66 11.32 1.15
N ASN A 108 -19.43 11.86 1.09
CA ASN A 108 -18.73 12.33 2.28
C ASN A 108 -19.35 13.60 2.85
N ALA A 109 -19.76 14.55 2.01
CA ALA A 109 -20.48 15.74 2.43
C ALA A 109 -21.80 15.38 3.14
N GLU A 110 -22.58 14.48 2.55
CA GLU A 110 -23.84 13.99 3.12
C GLU A 110 -23.62 13.32 4.49
N LYS A 111 -22.58 12.49 4.62
CA LYS A 111 -22.20 11.89 5.91
C LYS A 111 -21.84 12.93 6.97
N ARG A 112 -21.14 14.01 6.59
CA ARG A 112 -20.79 15.10 7.51
C ARG A 112 -22.04 15.83 7.98
N VAL A 113 -22.95 16.18 7.06
CA VAL A 113 -24.25 16.80 7.39
C VAL A 113 -25.06 15.90 8.33
N ARG A 114 -25.17 14.61 8.02
CA ARG A 114 -25.88 13.64 8.86
C ARG A 114 -25.28 13.50 10.26
N LYS A 115 -23.94 13.55 10.37
CA LYS A 115 -23.23 13.51 11.64
C LYS A 115 -23.50 14.77 12.47
N GLU A 116 -23.52 15.93 11.83
CA GLU A 116 -23.80 17.21 12.48
C GLU A 116 -25.26 17.30 12.96
N GLN A 117 -26.21 16.87 12.14
CA GLN A 117 -27.61 16.76 12.55
C GLN A 117 -27.78 15.83 13.78
N ARG A 118 -27.11 14.67 13.77
CA ARG A 118 -27.10 13.77 14.94
C ARG A 118 -26.48 14.42 16.19
N ALA A 119 -25.44 15.24 16.03
CA ALA A 119 -24.83 15.96 17.13
C ALA A 119 -25.78 17.02 17.72
N LYS A 120 -26.45 17.81 16.87
CA LYS A 120 -27.45 18.81 17.30
C LYS A 120 -28.61 18.17 18.07
N VAL A 121 -29.14 17.05 17.56
CA VAL A 121 -30.21 16.29 18.26
C VAL A 121 -29.73 15.76 19.62
N ARG A 122 -28.47 15.32 19.71
CA ARG A 122 -27.88 14.84 20.97
C ARG A 122 -27.74 15.98 21.98
N GLU A 123 -27.25 17.13 21.55
CA GLU A 123 -27.06 18.33 22.37
C GLU A 123 -28.40 18.89 22.87
N GLU A 124 -29.42 18.95 22.01
CA GLU A 124 -30.76 19.38 22.39
C GLU A 124 -31.36 18.46 23.47
N ARG A 125 -31.18 17.13 23.31
CA ARG A 125 -31.66 16.15 24.29
C ARG A 125 -30.95 16.31 25.64
N GLU A 126 -29.68 16.65 25.63
CA GLU A 126 -28.88 16.90 26.84
C GLU A 126 -29.31 18.20 27.53
N ARG A 127 -29.50 19.30 26.77
CA ARG A 127 -30.05 20.56 27.28
C ARG A 127 -31.43 20.38 27.92
N ARG A 128 -32.30 19.56 27.31
CA ARG A 128 -33.63 19.24 27.85
C ARG A 128 -33.54 18.41 29.14
N ARG A 129 -32.53 17.55 29.29
CA ARG A 129 -32.27 16.81 30.54
C ARG A 129 -31.79 17.74 31.64
N GLU A 130 -30.85 18.63 31.34
CA GLU A 130 -30.35 19.63 32.30
C GLU A 130 -31.45 20.58 32.78
N HIS A 131 -32.28 21.09 31.87
CA HIS A 131 -33.41 21.94 32.23
C HIS A 131 -34.35 21.23 33.20
N ARG A 132 -34.66 19.96 32.92
CA ARG A 132 -35.51 19.12 33.78
C ARG A 132 -34.89 18.89 35.16
N TYR A 133 -33.58 18.64 35.21
CA TYR A 133 -32.82 18.45 36.45
C TYR A 133 -32.77 19.73 37.30
N LYS A 134 -32.58 20.91 36.68
CA LYS A 134 -32.59 22.20 37.37
C LYS A 134 -33.98 22.52 37.94
N SER A 135 -35.05 22.27 37.17
CA SER A 135 -36.43 22.46 37.63
C SER A 135 -36.76 21.57 38.84
N SER A 136 -36.43 20.27 38.80
CA SER A 136 -36.71 19.38 39.93
C SER A 136 -35.89 19.71 41.19
N LYS A 137 -34.78 20.44 41.05
CA LYS A 137 -33.93 20.89 42.16
C LYS A 137 -34.46 22.17 42.81
N SER A 138 -35.13 23.04 42.07
CA SER A 138 -35.75 24.26 42.63
C SER A 138 -37.04 23.96 43.39
N ASP A 139 -37.82 22.99 42.94
CA ASP A 139 -39.10 22.63 43.57
C ASP A 139 -38.93 21.88 44.90
N ASN A 140 -37.72 21.46 45.24
CA ASN A 140 -37.39 20.65 46.43
C ASN A 140 -36.58 21.45 47.48
N ARG A 141 -36.73 22.77 47.50
CA ARG A 141 -36.10 23.74 48.42
C ARG A 141 -37.16 24.62 49.04
#